data_AF-A0A968JPL2-F1
#
_entry.id   AF-A0A968JPL2-F1
#
_cell.length_a   1.000
_cell.length_b   1.000
_cell.length_c   1.000
_cell.angle_alpha   90.00
_cell.angle_beta   90.00
_cell.angle_gamma   90.00
#
_symmetry.space_group_name_H-M   'P 1'
#
loop_
_entity.id
_entity.type
_entity.pdbx_description
1 polymer ?
#
loop_
_entity_poly.entity_id
_entity_poly.type
_entity_poly.pdbx_seq_one_letter_code
_entity_poly.pdbx_strand_id
1 'polypeptide(L)'
;MKLFTLFVLFVFPMFVFSQETGCVYGDCVNGKGKYIFSNGFTYEGSFVNGVREGRGTLKGEDHSSYDGMWLNDKFHGQGYIYLA
;
A
#
# COMPACT_ATOMS: atom_id res chain seq x y z
N MET A 1 26.63 24.77 32.31
CA MET A 1 26.13 24.72 30.91
C MET A 1 26.91 23.65 30.16
N LYS A 2 26.21 22.79 29.40
CA LYS A 2 26.72 21.67 28.57
C LYS A 2 27.05 20.36 29.30
N LEU A 3 26.04 19.72 29.89
CA LEU A 3 26.06 18.26 30.13
C LEU A 3 24.76 17.54 29.72
N PHE A 4 23.80 18.26 29.11
CA PHE A 4 22.59 17.65 28.53
C PHE A 4 22.73 17.31 27.04
N THR A 5 23.87 17.65 26.43
CA THR A 5 24.11 17.49 24.98
C THR A 5 24.74 16.13 24.61
N LEU A 6 24.44 15.05 25.35
CA LEU A 6 24.98 13.72 25.04
C LEU A 6 23.93 12.60 25.01
N PHE A 7 22.64 12.90 25.14
CA PHE A 7 21.58 11.88 25.17
C PHE A 7 20.69 11.81 23.93
N VAL A 8 20.87 12.69 22.94
CA VAL A 8 19.94 12.84 21.80
C VAL A 8 20.58 12.51 20.44
N LEU A 9 21.89 12.25 20.39
CA LEU A 9 22.60 11.99 19.12
C LEU A 9 22.80 10.50 18.77
N PHE A 10 22.32 9.57 19.61
CA PHE A 10 22.41 8.12 19.35
C PHE A 10 21.07 7.38 19.37
N VAL A 11 19.96 8.13 19.46
CA VAL A 11 18.58 7.64 19.30
C VAL A 11 17.87 8.36 18.16
N PHE A 12 18.64 8.98 17.25
CA PHE A 12 18.07 9.38 15.96
C PHE A 12 17.90 8.11 15.15
N PRO A 13 16.66 7.66 14.99
CA PRO A 13 16.35 6.26 14.93
C PRO A 13 16.85 5.71 13.60
N MET A 14 17.38 4.49 13.66
CA MET A 14 17.28 3.55 12.54
C MET A 14 15.79 3.24 12.34
N PHE A 15 14.97 4.26 12.04
CA PHE A 15 13.71 4.09 11.32
C PHE A 15 14.15 3.75 9.89
N VAL A 16 14.67 2.53 9.76
CA VAL A 16 14.61 1.80 8.51
C VAL A 16 13.12 1.74 8.23
N PHE A 17 12.66 2.56 7.29
CA PHE A 17 11.28 2.54 6.81
C PHE A 17 11.11 1.19 6.09
N SER A 18 10.95 0.10 6.84
CA SER A 18 10.56 -1.17 6.27
C SER A 18 9.10 -1.00 5.90
N GLN A 19 8.83 -0.84 4.61
CA GLN A 19 7.47 -0.84 4.10
C GLN A 19 6.84 -2.18 4.53
N GLU A 20 5.91 -2.14 5.48
CA GLU A 20 5.26 -3.36 5.96
C GLU A 20 4.45 -3.97 4.82
N THR A 21 4.88 -5.13 4.32
CA THR A 21 4.13 -5.89 3.31
C THR A 21 2.93 -6.54 3.97
N GLY A 22 1.75 -6.45 3.36
CA GLY A 22 0.54 -7.07 3.87
C GLY A 22 -0.65 -6.11 3.92
N CYS A 23 -1.68 -6.54 4.67
CA CYS A 23 -2.87 -5.74 4.90
C CYS A 23 -2.57 -4.63 5.91
N VAL A 24 -2.69 -3.37 5.47
CA VAL A 24 -2.43 -2.18 6.29
C VAL A 24 -3.64 -1.85 7.15
N TYR A 25 -4.83 -1.89 6.56
CA TYR A 25 -6.10 -1.69 7.26
C TYR A 25 -7.27 -2.30 6.47
N GLY A 26 -8.39 -2.45 7.16
CA GLY A 26 -9.62 -3.00 6.59
C GLY A 26 -9.61 -4.53 6.54
N ASP A 27 -10.45 -5.07 5.68
CA ASP A 27 -10.57 -6.51 5.45
C ASP A 27 -10.02 -6.85 4.06
N CYS A 28 -8.77 -7.28 4.02
CA CYS A 28 -8.09 -7.71 2.79
C CYS A 28 -8.42 -9.16 2.39
N VAL A 29 -9.43 -9.79 3.02
CA VAL A 29 -9.89 -11.14 2.69
C VAL A 29 -11.28 -11.09 2.08
N ASN A 30 -12.27 -10.47 2.73
CA ASN A 30 -13.67 -10.46 2.31
C ASN A 30 -14.37 -9.10 2.50
N GLY A 31 -13.64 -8.01 2.28
CA GLY A 31 -14.21 -6.68 2.40
C GLY A 31 -13.39 -5.63 1.68
N LYS A 32 -13.37 -4.41 2.23
CA LYS A 32 -12.55 -3.33 1.70
C LYS A 32 -11.30 -3.18 2.54
N GLY A 33 -10.15 -3.07 1.88
CA GLY A 33 -8.87 -2.95 2.57
C GLY A 33 -7.80 -2.27 1.73
N LYS A 34 -6.71 -1.94 2.41
CA LYS A 34 -5.47 -1.48 1.78
C LYS A 34 -4.39 -2.54 1.99
N TYR A 35 -3.80 -2.99 0.88
CA TYR A 35 -2.76 -4.01 0.88
C TYR A 35 -1.50 -3.47 0.19
N ILE A 36 -0.34 -3.66 0.83
CA ILE A 36 0.96 -3.37 0.24
C ILE A 36 1.61 -4.68 -0.19
N PHE A 37 1.92 -4.78 -1.48
CA PHE A 37 2.58 -5.92 -2.08
C PHE A 37 4.10 -5.84 -1.88
N SER A 38 4.76 -6.99 -1.94
CA SER A 38 6.22 -7.09 -1.80
C SER A 38 7.02 -6.38 -2.89
N ASN A 39 6.37 -6.01 -4.00
CA ASN A 39 6.95 -5.25 -5.10
C ASN A 39 6.70 -3.73 -4.98
N GLY A 40 6.27 -3.24 -3.82
CA GLY A 40 6.03 -1.81 -3.56
C GLY A 40 4.67 -1.29 -4.04
N PHE A 41 3.91 -2.07 -4.81
CA PHE A 41 2.58 -1.67 -5.23
C PHE A 41 1.62 -1.63 -4.03
N THR A 42 0.73 -0.65 -4.04
CA THR A 42 -0.34 -0.52 -3.06
C THR A 42 -1.69 -0.67 -3.75
N TYR A 43 -2.53 -1.58 -3.26
CA TYR A 43 -3.92 -1.67 -3.68
C TYR A 43 -4.84 -1.20 -2.56
N GLU A 44 -5.85 -0.42 -2.92
CA GLU A 44 -6.94 -0.04 -2.04
C GLU A 44 -8.26 -0.28 -2.76
N GLY A 45 -9.10 -1.18 -2.22
CA GLY A 45 -10.31 -1.62 -2.91
C GLY A 45 -10.96 -2.81 -2.23
N SER A 46 -11.78 -3.53 -2.99
CA SER A 46 -12.55 -4.66 -2.44
C SER A 46 -11.84 -6.00 -2.70
N PHE A 47 -12.03 -6.93 -1.77
CA PHE A 47 -11.46 -8.27 -1.77
C PHE A 47 -12.57 -9.31 -1.57
N VAL A 48 -12.40 -10.46 -2.21
CA VAL A 48 -13.22 -11.66 -1.99
C VAL A 48 -12.27 -12.84 -1.92
N ASN A 49 -12.30 -13.64 -0.86
CA ASN A 49 -11.36 -14.73 -0.61
C ASN A 49 -9.87 -14.36 -0.79
N GLY A 50 -9.50 -13.13 -0.43
CA GLY A 50 -8.13 -12.61 -0.54
C GLY A 50 -7.70 -12.17 -1.94
N VAL A 51 -8.58 -12.25 -2.94
CA VAL A 51 -8.32 -11.75 -4.30
C VAL A 51 -9.00 -10.40 -4.51
N ARG A 52 -8.38 -9.51 -5.31
CA ARG A 52 -8.96 -8.20 -5.65
C ARG A 52 -10.17 -8.39 -6.56
N GLU A 53 -11.26 -7.74 -6.19
CA GLU A 53 -12.58 -7.92 -6.79
C GLU A 53 -13.35 -6.58 -6.74
N GLY A 54 -14.21 -6.30 -7.72
CA GLY A 54 -15.02 -5.07 -7.74
C GLY A 54 -14.18 -3.80 -7.95
N ARG A 55 -14.53 -2.68 -7.29
CA ARG A 55 -13.85 -1.39 -7.50
C ARG A 55 -12.60 -1.27 -6.63
N GLY A 56 -11.49 -0.81 -7.21
CA GLY A 56 -10.28 -0.48 -6.47
C GLY A 56 -9.22 0.27 -7.28
N THR A 57 -8.23 0.79 -6.57
CA THR A 57 -7.09 1.54 -7.12
C THR A 57 -5.79 0.81 -6.81
N LEU A 58 -4.94 0.59 -7.81
CA LEU A 58 -3.57 0.10 -7.65
C LEU A 58 -2.61 1.26 -7.96
N LYS A 59 -1.65 1.52 -7.07
CA LYS A 59 -0.62 2.55 -7.23
C LYS A 59 0.76 1.91 -7.20
N GLY A 60 1.60 2.27 -8.17
CA GLY A 60 3.02 1.96 -8.18
C GLY A 60 3.83 3.05 -7.49
N GLU A 61 5.07 2.73 -7.10
CA GLU A 61 6.02 3.69 -6.55
C GLU A 61 6.52 4.70 -7.60
N ASP A 62 6.40 4.34 -8.87
CA ASP A 62 6.70 5.19 -10.03
C ASP A 62 5.62 6.25 -10.29
N HIS A 63 4.64 6.40 -9.41
CA HIS A 63 3.45 7.24 -9.54
C HIS A 63 2.46 6.81 -10.63
N SER A 64 2.71 5.68 -11.31
CA SER A 64 1.69 5.08 -12.16
C SER A 64 0.54 4.56 -11.30
N SER A 65 -0.68 4.61 -11.84
CA SER A 65 -1.82 4.02 -11.15
C SER A 65 -2.87 3.49 -12.10
N TYR A 66 -3.60 2.50 -11.61
CA TYR A 66 -4.83 2.02 -12.21
C TYR A 66 -5.98 2.29 -11.26
N ASP A 67 -7.01 2.93 -11.76
CA ASP A 67 -8.25 3.18 -11.03
C ASP A 67 -9.42 2.59 -11.82
N GLY A 68 -9.83 1.36 -11.50
CA GLY A 68 -10.91 0.69 -12.21
C GLY A 68 -11.53 -0.51 -11.50
N MET A 69 -12.18 -1.36 -12.29
CA MET A 69 -12.80 -2.60 -11.85
C MET A 69 -11.82 -3.78 -11.85
N TRP A 70 -12.07 -4.73 -10.97
CA TRP A 70 -11.26 -5.90 -10.71
C TRP A 70 -12.14 -7.13 -10.72
N LEU A 71 -11.60 -8.23 -11.26
CA LEU A 71 -12.23 -9.53 -11.25
C LEU A 71 -11.12 -10.59 -11.19
N ASN A 72 -11.08 -11.38 -10.13
CA ASN A 72 -10.06 -12.41 -9.90
C ASN A 72 -8.63 -11.86 -10.09
N ASP A 73 -8.28 -10.79 -9.37
CA ASP A 73 -6.96 -10.14 -9.37
C ASP A 73 -6.50 -9.47 -10.67
N LYS A 74 -7.37 -9.41 -11.68
CA LYS A 74 -7.08 -8.77 -12.96
C LYS A 74 -7.87 -7.48 -13.10
N PHE A 75 -7.29 -6.49 -13.78
CA PHE A 75 -8.04 -5.36 -14.29
C PHE A 75 -9.19 -5.87 -15.16
N HIS A 76 -10.38 -5.33 -14.93
CA HIS A 76 -11.60 -5.74 -15.61
C HIS A 76 -12.48 -4.51 -15.86
N GLY A 77 -13.48 -4.63 -16.73
CA GLY A 77 -14.48 -3.58 -16.96
C GLY A 77 -13.90 -2.20 -17.27
N GLN A 78 -14.49 -1.17 -16.66
CA GLN A 78 -14.09 0.22 -16.84
C GLN A 78 -13.01 0.62 -15.84
N GLY A 79 -12.05 1.43 -16.30
CA GLY A 79 -11.00 2.00 -15.46
C GLY A 79 -10.14 3.00 -16.21
N TYR A 80 -9.33 3.73 -15.45
CA TYR A 80 -8.35 4.69 -15.95
C TYR A 80 -6.95 4.23 -15.57
N ILE A 81 -6.02 4.33 -16.52
CA ILE A 81 -4.59 4.17 -16.27
C ILE A 81 -3.97 5.56 -16.32
N TYR A 82 -3.22 5.90 -15.28
CA TYR A 82 -2.40 7.10 -15.22
C TYR A 82 -0.94 6.65 -15.29
N LEU A 83 -0.23 7.13 -16.30
CA LEU A 83 1.20 6.90 -16.48
C LEU A 83 1.94 8.14 -15.97
N ALA A 84 3.09 7.93 -15.35
CA ALA A 84 3.98 9.00 -14.91
C ALA A 84 4.78 9.61 -16.07
#